data_AF-K0X3U2-F1
#
_entry.id   AF-K0X3U2-F1
#
_cell.length_a   1.000
_cell.length_b   1.000
_cell.length_c   1.000
_cell.angle_alpha   90.00
_cell.angle_beta   90.00
_cell.angle_gamma   90.00
#
_symmetry.space_group_name_H-M   'P 1'
#
loop_
_entity.id
_entity.type
_entity.pdbx_description
1 polymer ?
#
loop_
_entity_poly.entity_id
_entity_poly.type
_entity_poly.pdbx_seq_one_letter_code
_entity_poly.pdbx_strand_id
1 'polypeptide(L)'
;MPLFFFLSGCVLSVDKPYKEIIKKKVKQLLLPYVFFILLSCCFYWMLLLLSHRFTINHLWSLVDLFPYDNEIINTPLWFLVSLFWMSIIYSGIRKCVSREWIVGTVVVVFYFIVELAEKYEVSLPFFLGRGIGEMIYMHLGFFFYKRGYVFQLYRLKKSCQVYLFLLSAIAFVCLFYCAEKIYVDKEMLFRIIHLFTAISGIFFILMGAILCAVLSGVFVKVLCYLGRNTLYIFAVHLPLLEFARPIGKYVIGSNGLGYDSIVFLTDLVLAIIVSWGLKIGKDSFSKKLPHYSPTGIIE
;
A
#
# COMPACT_ATOMS: atom_id res chain seq x y z
N MET A 1 -4.16 1.78 4.61
CA MET A 1 -3.20 0.75 4.12
C MET A 1 -3.31 -0.66 4.72
N PRO A 2 -3.95 -0.92 5.90
CA PRO A 2 -3.99 -2.26 6.51
C PRO A 2 -4.41 -3.42 5.59
N LEU A 3 -5.34 -3.18 4.66
CA LEU A 3 -5.77 -4.17 3.68
C LEU A 3 -4.63 -4.72 2.81
N PHE A 4 -3.70 -3.87 2.35
CA PHE A 4 -2.61 -4.35 1.52
C PHE A 4 -1.60 -5.19 2.31
N PHE A 5 -1.37 -4.86 3.59
CA PHE A 5 -0.56 -5.67 4.50
C PHE A 5 -1.21 -7.04 4.73
N PHE A 6 -2.53 -7.08 4.95
CA PHE A 6 -3.30 -8.32 5.01
C PHE A 6 -3.18 -9.15 3.73
N LEU A 7 -3.42 -8.56 2.56
CA LEU A 7 -3.30 -9.25 1.27
C LEU A 7 -1.88 -9.77 1.01
N SER A 8 -0.84 -9.04 1.45
CA SER A 8 0.55 -9.50 1.39
C SER A 8 0.76 -10.81 2.17
N GLY A 9 0.07 -10.96 3.31
CA GLY A 9 0.04 -12.20 4.10
C GLY A 9 -0.63 -13.36 3.36
N CYS A 10 -1.75 -13.09 2.68
CA CYS A 10 -2.47 -14.11 1.89
C CYS A 10 -1.61 -14.72 0.79
N VAL A 11 -0.76 -13.91 0.14
CA VAL A 11 0.08 -14.34 -1.01
C VAL A 11 1.51 -14.71 -0.61
N LEU A 12 1.83 -14.69 0.68
CA LEU A 12 3.18 -14.99 1.16
C LEU A 12 3.46 -16.50 1.08
N SER A 13 4.55 -16.86 0.40
CA SER A 13 5.11 -18.22 0.41
C SER A 13 6.38 -18.23 1.24
N VAL A 14 6.36 -19.00 2.35
CA VAL A 14 7.46 -19.09 3.31
C VAL A 14 8.34 -20.33 3.08
N ASP A 15 7.87 -21.26 2.24
CA ASP A 15 8.54 -22.53 1.95
C ASP A 15 9.86 -22.33 1.18
N LYS A 16 10.02 -21.19 0.52
CA LYS A 16 11.24 -20.84 -0.23
C LYS A 16 12.42 -20.55 0.69
N PRO A 17 13.67 -20.77 0.24
CA PRO A 17 14.86 -20.32 0.97
C PRO A 17 14.81 -18.84 1.32
N TYR A 18 15.27 -18.44 2.51
CA TYR A 18 15.17 -17.07 3.00
C TYR A 18 15.84 -16.05 2.05
N LYS A 19 17.00 -16.43 1.50
CA LYS A 19 17.75 -15.63 0.51
C LYS A 19 16.93 -15.37 -0.76
N GLU A 20 16.14 -16.33 -1.21
CA GLU A 20 15.26 -16.16 -2.37
C GLU A 20 14.09 -15.23 -2.07
N ILE A 21 13.54 -15.30 -0.85
CA ILE A 21 12.49 -14.39 -0.40
C ILE A 21 13.01 -12.95 -0.43
N ILE A 22 14.20 -12.70 0.15
CA ILE A 22 14.83 -11.38 0.13
C ILE A 22 15.04 -10.92 -1.32
N LYS A 23 15.70 -11.73 -2.16
CA LYS A 23 15.98 -11.38 -3.57
C LYS A 23 14.69 -11.04 -4.33
N LYS A 24 13.61 -11.79 -4.11
CA LYS A 24 12.30 -11.53 -4.70
C LYS A 24 11.72 -10.20 -4.20
N LYS A 25 11.76 -9.94 -2.88
CA LYS A 25 11.20 -8.73 -2.28
C LYS A 25 11.98 -7.46 -2.66
N VAL A 26 13.31 -7.54 -2.78
CA VAL A 26 14.13 -6.45 -3.34
C VAL A 26 13.64 -6.08 -4.75
N LYS A 27 13.48 -7.08 -5.64
CA LYS A 27 13.03 -6.84 -7.01
C LYS A 27 11.59 -6.34 -7.11
N GLN A 28 10.71 -6.79 -6.22
CA GLN A 28 9.29 -6.47 -6.26
C GLN A 28 8.92 -5.17 -5.53
N LEU A 29 9.74 -4.72 -4.59
CA LEU A 29 9.39 -3.60 -3.69
C LEU A 29 10.46 -2.50 -3.69
N LEU A 30 11.72 -2.83 -3.36
CA LEU A 30 12.78 -1.82 -3.28
C LEU A 30 13.16 -1.23 -4.65
N LEU A 31 13.29 -2.06 -5.70
CA LEU A 31 13.60 -1.54 -7.03
C LEU A 31 12.50 -0.59 -7.55
N PRO A 32 11.19 -0.95 -7.48
CA PRO A 32 10.13 0.01 -7.77
C PRO A 32 10.17 1.26 -6.91
N TYR A 33 10.43 1.14 -5.60
CA TYR A 33 10.55 2.29 -4.71
C TYR A 33 11.61 3.27 -5.19
N VAL A 34 12.83 2.80 -5.43
CA VAL A 34 13.95 3.64 -5.90
C VAL A 34 13.58 4.31 -7.23
N PHE A 35 13.02 3.56 -8.17
CA PHE A 35 12.58 4.10 -9.45
C PHE A 35 11.55 5.22 -9.28
N PHE A 36 10.51 4.99 -8.48
CA PHE A 36 9.42 5.97 -8.31
C PHE A 36 9.82 7.18 -7.47
N ILE A 37 10.73 7.04 -6.49
CA ILE A 37 11.29 8.19 -5.77
C ILE A 37 12.10 9.09 -6.70
N LEU A 38 12.98 8.49 -7.52
CA LEU A 38 13.74 9.25 -8.51
C LEU A 38 12.82 9.95 -9.52
N LEU A 39 11.80 9.24 -10.00
CA LEU A 39 10.79 9.83 -10.88
C LEU A 39 10.05 10.99 -10.19
N SER A 40 9.72 10.86 -8.91
CA SER A 40 9.06 11.91 -8.13
C SER A 40 9.96 13.14 -7.95
N CYS A 41 11.25 12.94 -7.70
CA CYS A 41 12.25 14.01 -7.66
C CYS A 41 12.31 14.74 -9.01
N CYS A 42 12.33 14.01 -10.12
CA CYS A 42 12.31 14.61 -11.46
C CYS A 42 11.05 15.46 -11.70
N PHE A 43 9.86 14.96 -11.33
CA PHE A 43 8.62 15.73 -11.42
C PHE A 43 8.68 17.01 -10.57
N TYR A 44 9.14 16.89 -9.33
CA TYR A 44 9.26 18.00 -8.39
C TYR A 44 10.23 19.07 -8.91
N TRP A 45 11.41 18.69 -9.38
CA TRP A 45 12.40 19.61 -9.94
C TRP A 45 11.90 20.27 -11.23
N MET A 46 11.22 19.52 -12.10
CA MET A 46 10.63 20.07 -13.32
C MET A 46 9.59 21.15 -12.99
N LEU A 47 8.71 20.92 -12.01
CA LEU A 47 7.73 21.92 -11.55
C LEU A 47 8.41 23.19 -11.00
N LEU A 48 9.49 23.04 -10.24
CA LEU A 48 10.27 24.16 -9.72
C LEU A 48 11.00 24.94 -10.82
N LEU A 49 11.52 24.25 -11.83
CA LEU A 49 12.15 24.87 -12.99
C LEU A 49 11.13 25.68 -13.80
N LEU A 50 9.96 25.11 -14.08
CA LEU A 50 8.88 25.78 -14.81
C LEU A 50 8.31 26.99 -14.05
N SER A 51 8.39 26.99 -12.72
CA SER A 51 7.96 28.11 -11.87
C SER A 51 9.07 29.10 -11.52
N HIS A 52 10.28 28.93 -12.06
CA HIS A 52 11.47 29.73 -11.76
C HIS A 52 11.84 29.77 -10.26
N ARG A 53 11.53 28.70 -9.51
CA ARG A 53 11.82 28.56 -8.06
C ARG A 53 12.92 27.56 -7.75
N PHE A 54 13.47 26.90 -8.78
CA PHE A 54 14.51 25.89 -8.59
C PHE A 54 15.80 26.49 -8.03
N THR A 55 16.35 25.83 -7.02
CA THR A 55 17.65 26.11 -6.40
C THR A 55 18.36 24.80 -6.10
N ILE A 56 19.68 24.84 -5.94
CA ILE A 56 20.51 23.65 -5.64
C ILE A 56 20.01 22.90 -4.39
N ASN A 57 19.46 23.61 -3.41
CA ASN A 57 18.93 23.01 -2.19
C ASN A 57 17.82 21.98 -2.46
N HIS A 58 17.09 22.09 -3.57
CA HIS A 58 16.04 21.12 -3.91
C HIS A 58 16.60 19.75 -4.31
N LEU A 59 17.90 19.62 -4.61
CA LEU A 59 18.54 18.33 -4.83
C LEU A 59 18.62 17.47 -3.56
N TRP A 60 18.45 18.08 -2.37
CA TRP A 60 18.34 17.36 -1.10
C TRP A 60 17.13 16.42 -1.05
N SER A 61 16.16 16.56 -1.95
CA SER A 61 15.07 15.59 -2.11
C SER A 61 15.55 14.16 -2.39
N LEU A 62 16.81 13.96 -2.81
CA LEU A 62 17.39 12.63 -2.97
C LEU A 62 17.59 11.89 -1.64
N VAL A 63 17.56 12.59 -0.49
CA VAL A 63 17.56 11.96 0.84
C VAL A 63 16.35 11.03 1.01
N ASP A 64 15.25 11.28 0.30
CA ASP A 64 14.07 10.41 0.25
C ASP A 64 14.38 8.98 -0.26
N LEU A 65 15.56 8.71 -0.83
CA LEU A 65 15.99 7.34 -1.09
C LEU A 65 16.21 6.54 0.19
N PHE A 66 16.62 7.21 1.27
CA PHE A 66 16.90 6.64 2.58
C PHE A 66 16.45 7.60 3.72
N PRO A 67 15.13 7.85 3.86
CA PRO A 67 14.60 8.80 4.84
C PRO A 67 14.90 8.36 6.26
N TYR A 68 15.48 9.25 7.06
CA TYR A 68 15.74 9.01 8.48
C TYR A 68 14.54 9.40 9.37
N ASP A 69 13.78 10.41 8.94
CA ASP A 69 12.59 10.97 9.61
C ASP A 69 11.27 10.35 9.14
N ASN A 70 11.32 9.49 8.11
CA ASN A 70 10.15 8.91 7.44
C ASN A 70 9.26 9.93 6.72
N GLU A 71 9.82 11.07 6.32
CA GLU A 71 9.19 12.03 5.43
C GLU A 71 9.75 11.88 4.02
N ILE A 72 8.86 11.82 3.02
CA ILE A 72 9.24 11.75 1.61
C ILE A 72 8.23 12.53 0.77
N ILE A 73 8.71 13.15 -0.30
CA ILE A 73 7.92 13.94 -1.25
C ILE A 73 6.73 13.15 -1.78
N ASN A 74 6.97 11.89 -2.13
CA ASN A 74 5.91 10.99 -2.57
C ASN A 74 5.52 10.06 -1.43
N THR A 75 4.81 10.64 -0.46
CA THR A 75 4.40 9.99 0.79
C THR A 75 3.86 8.57 0.56
N PRO A 76 2.91 8.30 -0.37
CA PRO A 76 2.42 6.96 -0.66
C PRO A 76 3.50 5.86 -0.81
N LEU A 77 4.67 6.17 -1.35
CA LEU A 77 5.74 5.19 -1.58
C LEU A 77 6.31 4.54 -0.30
N TRP A 78 6.09 5.13 0.88
CA TRP A 78 6.49 4.57 2.17
C TRP A 78 6.01 3.13 2.35
N PHE A 79 4.82 2.84 1.82
CA PHE A 79 4.16 1.55 1.92
C PHE A 79 4.99 0.41 1.29
N LEU A 80 5.74 0.68 0.21
CA LEU A 80 6.58 -0.34 -0.45
C LEU A 80 7.76 -0.78 0.44
N VAL A 81 8.40 0.19 1.10
CA VAL A 81 9.53 -0.07 2.01
C VAL A 81 9.04 -0.76 3.28
N SER A 82 7.91 -0.31 3.83
CA SER A 82 7.26 -0.97 4.96
C SER A 82 6.90 -2.44 4.64
N LEU A 83 6.30 -2.70 3.47
CA LEU A 83 6.03 -4.06 3.00
C LEU A 83 7.29 -4.92 2.87
N PHE A 84 8.41 -4.32 2.45
CA PHE A 84 9.69 -5.01 2.31
C PHE A 84 10.19 -5.50 3.66
N TRP A 85 10.27 -4.59 4.64
CA TRP A 85 10.71 -4.92 6.00
C TRP A 85 9.80 -5.95 6.65
N MET A 86 8.49 -5.69 6.63
CA MET A 86 7.47 -6.59 7.16
C MET A 86 7.60 -8.00 6.56
N SER A 87 7.76 -8.10 5.23
CA SER A 87 7.85 -9.40 4.56
C SER A 87 9.09 -10.20 4.97
N ILE A 88 10.24 -9.53 5.13
CA ILE A 88 11.51 -10.17 5.49
C ILE A 88 11.45 -10.61 6.95
N ILE A 89 11.10 -9.71 7.86
CA ILE A 89 11.03 -9.98 9.31
C ILE A 89 10.02 -11.09 9.59
N TYR A 90 8.81 -11.00 9.02
CA TYR A 90 7.78 -12.02 9.20
C TYR A 90 8.23 -13.38 8.64
N SER A 91 8.86 -13.42 7.47
CA SER A 91 9.38 -14.67 6.90
C SER A 91 10.48 -15.28 7.78
N GLY A 92 11.33 -14.46 8.40
CA GLY A 92 12.33 -14.89 9.36
C GLY A 92 11.70 -15.53 10.59
N ILE A 93 10.73 -14.86 11.22
CA ILE A 93 9.98 -15.38 12.37
C ILE A 93 9.32 -16.71 12.03
N ARG A 94 8.68 -16.82 10.86
CA ARG A 94 8.02 -18.06 10.42
C ARG A 94 8.97 -19.22 10.14
N LYS A 95 10.24 -18.94 9.84
CA LYS A 95 11.27 -19.99 9.71
C LYS A 95 11.75 -20.49 11.06
N CYS A 96 11.73 -19.64 12.08
CA CYS A 96 12.10 -20.01 13.45
C CYS A 96 10.92 -20.61 14.25
N VAL A 97 9.68 -20.21 13.93
CA VAL A 97 8.49 -20.53 14.71
C VAL A 97 7.35 -21.00 13.79
N SER A 98 6.88 -22.22 14.03
CA SER A 98 5.76 -22.81 13.29
C SER A 98 4.40 -22.59 13.95
N ARG A 99 4.37 -22.38 15.28
CA ARG A 99 3.13 -22.26 16.07
C ARG A 99 2.45 -20.91 15.85
N GLU A 100 1.22 -20.93 15.33
CA GLU A 100 0.47 -19.73 14.98
C GLU A 100 0.26 -18.78 16.16
N TRP A 101 -0.07 -19.30 17.35
CA TRP A 101 -0.31 -18.47 18.53
C TRP A 101 0.96 -17.75 18.99
N ILE A 102 2.14 -18.38 18.88
CA ILE A 102 3.42 -17.72 19.23
C ILE A 102 3.69 -16.58 18.26
N VAL A 103 3.52 -16.82 16.95
CA VAL A 103 3.69 -15.77 15.93
C VAL A 103 2.69 -14.64 16.18
N GLY A 104 1.43 -14.97 16.51
CA GLY A 104 0.39 -14.02 16.90
C GLY A 104 0.79 -13.15 18.09
N THR A 105 1.30 -13.75 19.16
CA THR A 105 1.81 -13.01 20.32
C THR A 105 2.97 -12.10 19.94
N VAL A 106 3.94 -12.58 19.14
CA VAL A 106 5.08 -11.77 18.71
C VAL A 106 4.63 -10.54 17.92
N VAL A 107 3.72 -10.67 16.95
CA VAL A 107 3.27 -9.52 16.15
C VAL A 107 2.42 -8.53 16.96
N VAL A 108 1.67 -9.01 17.95
CA VAL A 108 0.93 -8.13 18.89
C VAL A 108 1.89 -7.35 19.78
N VAL A 109 2.93 -8.00 20.30
CA VAL A 109 3.98 -7.33 21.09
C VAL A 109 4.70 -6.28 20.24
N PHE A 110 5.05 -6.61 19.00
CA PHE A 110 5.67 -5.68 18.06
C PHE A 110 4.79 -4.47 17.76
N TYR A 111 3.49 -4.68 17.56
CA TYR A 111 2.52 -3.60 17.41
C TYR A 111 2.61 -2.63 18.60
N PHE A 112 2.45 -3.12 19.83
CA PHE A 112 2.50 -2.25 21.01
C PHE A 112 3.87 -1.60 21.26
N ILE A 113 4.98 -2.26 20.92
CA ILE A 113 6.32 -1.66 21.01
C ILE A 113 6.45 -0.47 20.06
N VAL A 114 6.01 -0.60 18.81
CA VAL A 114 6.05 0.49 17.83
C VAL A 114 5.14 1.64 18.26
N GLU A 115 3.93 1.32 18.69
CA GLU A 115 2.95 2.30 19.19
C GLU A 115 3.47 3.07 20.42
N LEU A 116 4.22 2.39 21.30
CA LEU A 116 4.89 3.01 22.45
C LEU A 116 6.08 3.87 22.00
N ALA A 117 6.89 3.40 21.06
CA ALA A 117 8.01 4.16 20.50
C ALA A 117 7.52 5.47 19.87
N GLU A 118 6.46 5.43 19.08
CA GLU A 118 5.83 6.62 18.50
C GLU A 118 5.29 7.59 19.55
N LYS A 119 4.76 7.08 20.67
CA LYS A 119 4.33 7.92 21.80
C LYS A 119 5.49 8.73 22.39
N TYR A 120 6.69 8.17 22.38
CA TYR A 120 7.92 8.84 22.84
C TYR A 120 8.71 9.50 21.70
N GLU A 121 8.08 9.72 20.54
CA GLU A 121 8.70 10.39 19.37
C GLU A 121 9.95 9.66 18.84
N VAL A 122 10.07 8.36 19.13
CA VAL A 122 11.12 7.50 18.59
C VAL A 122 10.65 6.90 17.29
N SER A 123 11.19 7.39 16.18
CA SER A 123 10.95 6.84 14.85
C SER A 123 12.10 5.94 14.41
N LEU A 124 11.77 4.75 13.91
CA LEU A 124 12.74 3.91 13.23
C LEU A 124 12.88 4.38 11.79
N PRO A 125 14.10 4.57 11.27
CA PRO A 125 14.32 5.11 9.93
C PRO A 125 13.85 4.14 8.85
N PHE A 126 13.74 4.66 7.63
CA PHE A 126 13.44 3.88 6.43
C PHE A 126 12.19 3.00 6.55
N PHE A 127 11.16 3.55 7.19
CA PHE A 127 9.83 2.97 7.42
C PHE A 127 9.84 1.61 8.12
N LEU A 128 10.95 1.24 8.78
CA LEU A 128 11.10 -0.03 9.47
C LEU A 128 10.06 -0.19 10.59
N GLY A 129 9.86 0.86 11.39
CA GLY A 129 8.89 0.86 12.49
C GLY A 129 7.46 0.61 11.99
N ARG A 130 7.06 1.30 10.91
CA ARG A 130 5.76 1.04 10.26
C ARG A 130 5.65 -0.39 9.73
N GLY A 131 6.73 -0.92 9.16
CA GLY A 131 6.78 -2.32 8.71
C GLY A 131 6.56 -3.31 9.86
N ILE A 132 7.16 -3.07 11.02
CA ILE A 132 7.02 -3.89 12.23
C ILE A 132 5.59 -3.78 12.80
N GLY A 133 5.05 -2.56 12.92
CA GLY A 133 3.70 -2.34 13.49
C GLY A 133 2.59 -2.98 12.66
N GLU A 134 2.69 -2.93 11.33
CA GLU A 134 1.67 -3.45 10.41
C GLU A 134 1.73 -4.99 10.23
N MET A 135 2.72 -5.67 10.82
CA MET A 135 2.87 -7.13 10.75
C MET A 135 1.64 -7.90 11.27
N ILE A 136 0.89 -7.30 12.19
CA ILE A 136 -0.34 -7.90 12.72
C ILE A 136 -1.34 -8.20 11.59
N TYR A 137 -1.50 -7.29 10.63
CA TYR A 137 -2.41 -7.50 9.50
C TYR A 137 -1.88 -8.57 8.54
N MET A 138 -0.57 -8.61 8.31
CA MET A 138 0.04 -9.68 7.51
C MET A 138 -0.15 -11.06 8.14
N HIS A 139 0.02 -11.16 9.46
CA HIS A 139 -0.22 -12.40 10.18
C HIS A 139 -1.68 -12.85 10.04
N LEU A 140 -2.62 -11.93 10.23
CA LEU A 140 -4.05 -12.19 10.02
C LEU A 140 -4.31 -12.69 8.60
N GLY A 141 -3.76 -12.03 7.57
CA GLY A 141 -3.90 -12.47 6.17
C GLY A 141 -3.34 -13.85 5.92
N PHE A 142 -2.13 -14.12 6.40
CA PHE A 142 -1.48 -15.43 6.28
C PHE A 142 -2.32 -16.52 6.96
N PHE A 143 -2.76 -16.29 8.20
CA PHE A 143 -3.56 -17.22 8.97
C PHE A 143 -4.92 -17.51 8.30
N PHE A 144 -5.65 -16.45 7.90
CA PHE A 144 -6.97 -16.57 7.29
C PHE A 144 -6.92 -17.30 5.94
N TYR A 145 -5.92 -16.98 5.12
CA TYR A 145 -5.76 -17.60 3.81
C TYR A 145 -5.34 -19.06 3.94
N LYS A 146 -4.33 -19.37 4.77
CA LYS A 146 -3.81 -20.74 4.96
C LYS A 146 -4.85 -21.69 5.56
N ARG A 147 -5.75 -21.19 6.43
CA ARG A 147 -6.87 -21.96 6.99
C ARG A 147 -8.08 -22.06 6.04
N GLY A 148 -8.05 -21.37 4.91
CA GLY A 148 -9.10 -21.37 3.92
C GLY A 148 -10.37 -20.61 4.33
N TYR A 149 -10.30 -19.76 5.37
CA TYR A 149 -11.47 -19.00 5.83
C TYR A 149 -12.01 -18.05 4.76
N VAL A 150 -11.15 -17.47 3.93
CA VAL A 150 -11.58 -16.64 2.78
C VAL A 150 -12.45 -17.44 1.81
N PHE A 151 -12.10 -18.70 1.53
CA PHE A 151 -12.89 -19.56 0.66
C PHE A 151 -14.19 -20.02 1.31
N GLN A 152 -14.20 -20.19 2.64
CA GLN A 152 -15.43 -20.47 3.38
C GLN A 152 -16.41 -19.31 3.30
N LEU A 153 -15.94 -18.06 3.44
CA LEU A 153 -16.78 -16.85 3.28
C LEU A 153 -17.40 -16.77 1.87
N TYR A 154 -16.63 -17.11 0.84
CA TYR A 154 -17.12 -17.13 -0.55
C TYR A 154 -18.24 -18.17 -0.77
N ARG A 155 -18.21 -19.29 -0.05
CA ARG A 155 -19.20 -20.39 -0.14
C ARG A 155 -20.46 -20.17 0.70
N LEU A 156 -20.52 -19.13 1.53
CA LEU A 156 -21.70 -18.81 2.32
C LEU A 156 -22.91 -18.48 1.43
N LYS A 157 -24.11 -18.68 1.97
CA LYS A 157 -25.35 -18.21 1.34
C LYS A 157 -25.28 -16.70 1.11
N LYS A 158 -25.85 -16.22 0.00
CA LYS A 158 -25.82 -14.79 -0.37
C LYS A 158 -26.40 -13.89 0.72
N SER A 159 -27.48 -14.32 1.38
CA SER A 159 -28.05 -13.60 2.53
C SER A 159 -27.06 -13.43 3.68
N CYS A 160 -26.30 -14.47 4.01
CA CYS A 160 -25.22 -14.41 5.01
C CYS A 160 -24.10 -13.47 4.58
N GLN A 161 -23.73 -13.47 3.28
CA GLN A 161 -22.71 -12.56 2.75
C GLN A 161 -23.14 -11.10 2.87
N VAL A 162 -24.40 -10.79 2.55
CA VAL A 162 -24.97 -9.45 2.71
C VAL A 162 -25.03 -9.05 4.18
N TYR A 163 -25.47 -9.94 5.07
CA TYR A 163 -25.48 -9.68 6.52
C TYR A 163 -24.09 -9.36 7.06
N LEU A 164 -23.09 -10.17 6.72
CA LEU A 164 -21.70 -9.95 7.13
C LEU A 164 -21.12 -8.65 6.56
N PHE A 165 -21.45 -8.32 5.29
CA PHE A 165 -21.08 -7.03 4.70
C PHE A 165 -21.66 -5.86 5.50
N LEU A 166 -22.97 -5.87 5.77
CA LEU A 166 -23.63 -4.81 6.55
C LEU A 166 -23.07 -4.72 7.98
N LEU A 167 -22.89 -5.86 8.65
CA LEU A 167 -22.31 -5.91 10.00
C LEU A 167 -20.90 -5.31 10.03
N SER A 168 -20.05 -5.68 9.07
CA SER A 168 -18.68 -5.13 8.97
C SER A 168 -18.67 -3.65 8.61
N ALA A 169 -19.61 -3.18 7.78
CA ALA A 169 -19.77 -1.76 7.45
C ALA A 169 -20.18 -0.94 8.68
N ILE A 170 -21.19 -1.42 9.43
CA ILE A 170 -21.63 -0.77 10.67
C ILE A 170 -20.50 -0.74 11.68
N ALA A 171 -19.82 -1.87 11.90
CA ALA A 171 -18.68 -1.94 12.82
C ALA A 171 -17.57 -0.96 12.43
N PHE A 172 -17.24 -0.88 11.13
CA PHE A 172 -16.24 0.07 10.63
C PHE A 172 -16.65 1.52 10.88
N VAL A 173 -17.88 1.92 10.54
CA VAL A 173 -18.38 3.29 10.75
C VAL A 173 -18.40 3.65 12.23
N CYS A 174 -18.91 2.76 13.09
CA CYS A 174 -18.94 2.99 14.54
C CYS A 174 -17.54 3.14 15.13
N LEU A 175 -16.61 2.23 14.79
CA LEU A 175 -15.23 2.28 15.28
C LEU A 175 -14.46 3.48 14.74
N PHE A 176 -14.68 3.86 13.48
CA PHE A 176 -14.10 5.07 12.88
C PHE A 176 -14.56 6.32 13.62
N TYR A 177 -15.87 6.46 13.86
CA TYR A 177 -16.43 7.59 14.59
C TYR A 177 -15.94 7.65 16.05
N CYS A 178 -15.83 6.49 16.72
CA CYS A 178 -15.24 6.41 18.06
C CYS A 178 -13.77 6.82 18.06
N ALA A 179 -12.98 6.36 17.07
CA ALA A 179 -11.57 6.70 16.96
C ALA A 179 -11.38 8.22 16.79
N GLU A 180 -12.19 8.86 15.94
CA GLU A 180 -12.12 10.31 15.70
C GLU A 180 -12.36 11.12 16.98
N LYS A 181 -13.31 10.71 17.82
CA LYS A 181 -13.58 11.38 19.10
C LYS A 181 -12.46 11.24 20.13
N ILE A 182 -11.78 10.09 20.14
CA ILE A 182 -10.75 9.75 21.13
C ILE A 182 -9.36 10.23 20.69
N TYR A 183 -9.19 10.61 19.42
CA TYR A 183 -7.92 11.06 18.84
C TYR A 183 -7.24 12.20 19.61
N VAL A 184 -8.02 13.03 20.28
CA VAL A 184 -7.56 14.27 20.94
C VAL A 184 -6.44 14.03 21.97
N ASP A 185 -6.38 12.87 22.62
CA ASP A 185 -5.46 12.63 23.74
C ASP A 185 -4.35 11.57 23.50
N LYS A 186 -4.15 11.10 22.24
CA LYS A 186 -3.13 10.07 21.87
C LYS A 186 -3.07 8.87 22.84
N GLU A 187 -4.19 8.46 23.41
CA GLU A 187 -4.24 7.42 24.41
C GLU A 187 -4.01 6.02 23.82
N MET A 188 -3.57 5.07 24.65
CA MET A 188 -3.47 3.65 24.25
C MET A 188 -4.84 3.10 23.79
N LEU A 189 -5.94 3.62 24.34
CA LEU A 189 -7.28 3.26 23.92
C LEU A 189 -7.55 3.64 22.46
N PHE A 190 -7.12 4.83 22.01
CA PHE A 190 -7.23 5.25 20.62
C PHE A 190 -6.55 4.24 19.68
N ARG A 191 -5.33 3.81 20.03
CA ARG A 191 -4.51 2.89 19.24
C ARG A 191 -5.17 1.51 19.12
N ILE A 192 -5.73 1.00 20.22
CA ILE A 192 -6.51 -0.24 20.22
C ILE A 192 -7.76 -0.11 19.34
N ILE A 193 -8.50 0.99 19.46
CA ILE A 193 -9.69 1.23 18.62
C ILE A 193 -9.28 1.30 17.15
N HIS A 194 -8.20 2.01 16.82
CA HIS A 194 -7.67 2.11 15.47
C HIS A 194 -7.29 0.74 14.88
N LEU A 195 -6.68 -0.15 15.67
CA LEU A 195 -6.43 -1.53 15.27
C LEU A 195 -7.73 -2.26 14.88
N PHE A 196 -8.79 -2.15 15.70
CA PHE A 196 -10.08 -2.78 15.40
C PHE A 196 -10.82 -2.10 14.23
N THR A 197 -10.68 -0.78 14.06
CA THR A 197 -11.18 -0.04 12.89
C THR A 197 -10.54 -0.59 11.61
N ALA A 198 -9.23 -0.83 11.62
CA ALA A 198 -8.53 -1.43 10.49
C ALA A 198 -9.00 -2.87 10.19
N ILE A 199 -9.18 -3.71 11.22
CA ILE A 199 -9.67 -5.08 11.06
C ILE A 199 -11.09 -5.08 10.48
N SER A 200 -12.00 -4.26 11.02
CA SER A 200 -13.37 -4.14 10.50
C SER A 200 -13.39 -3.62 9.07
N GLY A 201 -12.53 -2.66 8.73
CA GLY A 201 -12.35 -2.16 7.36
C GLY A 201 -11.84 -3.24 6.39
N ILE A 202 -10.90 -4.09 6.82
CA ILE A 202 -10.43 -5.24 6.02
C ILE A 202 -11.60 -6.19 5.71
N PHE A 203 -12.40 -6.55 6.72
CA PHE A 203 -13.57 -7.41 6.54
C PHE A 203 -14.62 -6.76 5.64
N PHE A 204 -14.88 -5.47 5.82
CA PHE A 204 -15.82 -4.71 4.99
C PHE A 204 -15.44 -4.76 3.50
N ILE A 205 -14.18 -4.46 3.18
CA ILE A 205 -13.71 -4.52 1.80
C ILE A 205 -13.67 -5.96 1.26
N LEU A 206 -13.28 -6.95 2.07
CA LEU A 206 -13.27 -8.35 1.66
C LEU A 206 -14.68 -8.85 1.31
N MET A 207 -15.67 -8.57 2.16
CA MET A 207 -17.06 -8.95 1.92
C MET A 207 -17.64 -8.19 0.72
N GLY A 208 -17.32 -6.90 0.59
CA GLY A 208 -17.66 -6.11 -0.59
C GLY A 208 -17.10 -6.71 -1.88
N ALA A 209 -15.83 -7.15 -1.87
CA ALA A 209 -15.22 -7.80 -3.03
C ALA A 209 -15.91 -9.13 -3.40
N ILE A 210 -16.31 -9.94 -2.40
CA ILE A 210 -17.06 -11.19 -2.62
C ILE A 210 -18.44 -10.92 -3.24
N LEU A 211 -19.12 -9.86 -2.82
CA LEU A 211 -20.41 -9.45 -3.40
C LEU A 211 -20.24 -8.87 -4.80
N CYS A 212 -19.21 -8.05 -5.02
CA CYS A 212 -18.88 -7.44 -6.31
C CYS A 212 -18.53 -8.47 -7.39
N ALA A 213 -18.04 -9.66 -7.02
CA ALA A 213 -17.81 -10.75 -7.96
C ALA A 213 -19.08 -11.22 -8.70
N VAL A 214 -20.27 -10.83 -8.21
CA VAL A 214 -21.57 -11.14 -8.82
C VAL A 214 -22.11 -9.99 -9.68
N LEU A 215 -21.48 -8.79 -9.62
CA LEU A 215 -21.91 -7.62 -10.40
C LEU A 215 -21.53 -7.73 -11.88
N SER A 216 -22.07 -6.82 -12.70
CA SER A 216 -21.90 -6.80 -14.15
C SER A 216 -20.42 -6.93 -14.57
N GLY A 217 -20.17 -7.71 -15.62
CA GLY A 217 -18.82 -8.02 -16.07
C GLY A 217 -17.99 -6.79 -16.46
N VAL A 218 -18.61 -5.67 -16.85
CA VAL A 218 -17.91 -4.43 -17.20
C VAL A 218 -17.30 -3.77 -15.97
N PHE A 219 -18.07 -3.63 -14.88
CA PHE A 219 -17.56 -3.02 -13.65
C PHE A 219 -16.40 -3.81 -13.06
N VAL A 220 -16.53 -5.14 -13.02
CA VAL A 220 -15.45 -6.04 -12.56
C VAL A 220 -14.20 -5.92 -13.43
N LYS A 221 -14.35 -5.80 -14.76
CA LYS A 221 -13.22 -5.59 -15.68
C LYS A 221 -12.47 -4.30 -15.39
N VAL A 222 -13.17 -3.18 -15.14
CA VAL A 222 -12.56 -1.89 -14.78
C VAL A 222 -11.80 -2.01 -13.46
N LEU A 223 -12.42 -2.58 -12.42
CA LEU A 223 -11.75 -2.79 -11.12
C LEU A 223 -10.52 -3.68 -11.25
N CYS A 224 -10.60 -4.76 -12.04
CA CYS A 224 -9.46 -5.63 -12.32
C CYS A 224 -8.33 -4.90 -13.07
N TYR A 225 -8.67 -3.99 -13.98
CA TYR A 225 -7.67 -3.16 -14.66
C TYR A 225 -6.97 -2.22 -13.67
N LEU A 226 -7.73 -1.50 -12.86
CA LEU A 226 -7.17 -0.60 -11.84
C LEU A 226 -6.30 -1.39 -10.84
N GLY A 227 -6.78 -2.56 -10.39
CA GLY A 227 -6.04 -3.48 -9.53
C GLY A 227 -4.69 -3.93 -10.12
N ARG A 228 -4.67 -4.33 -11.39
CA ARG A 228 -3.43 -4.78 -12.07
C ARG A 228 -2.41 -3.68 -12.28
N ASN A 229 -2.86 -2.42 -12.40
CA ASN A 229 -1.98 -1.26 -12.61
C ASN A 229 -1.83 -0.41 -11.34
N THR A 230 -2.34 -0.87 -10.19
CA THR A 230 -2.41 -0.08 -8.95
C THR A 230 -1.04 0.46 -8.56
N LEU A 231 0.04 -0.32 -8.71
CA LEU A 231 1.39 0.14 -8.35
C LEU A 231 1.80 1.41 -9.10
N TYR A 232 1.57 1.47 -10.42
CA TYR A 232 1.93 2.63 -11.21
C TYR A 232 1.04 3.82 -10.88
N ILE A 233 -0.28 3.61 -10.86
CA ILE A 233 -1.27 4.65 -10.52
C ILE A 233 -0.97 5.24 -9.15
N PHE A 234 -0.78 4.37 -8.16
CA PHE A 234 -0.43 4.72 -6.78
C PHE A 234 0.87 5.51 -6.68
N ALA A 235 1.87 5.18 -7.48
CA ALA A 235 3.15 5.88 -7.44
C ALA A 235 3.12 7.26 -8.12
N VAL A 236 2.22 7.51 -9.07
CA VAL A 236 2.23 8.78 -9.84
C VAL A 236 1.11 9.74 -9.46
N HIS A 237 0.06 9.29 -8.79
CA HIS A 237 -1.10 10.15 -8.48
C HIS A 237 -0.72 11.38 -7.65
N LEU A 238 0.11 11.27 -6.61
CA LEU A 238 0.42 12.43 -5.77
C LEU A 238 1.18 13.54 -6.54
N PRO A 239 2.24 13.24 -7.33
CA PRO A 239 2.81 14.23 -8.23
C PRO A 239 1.81 14.82 -9.25
N LEU A 240 0.87 14.00 -9.75
CA LEU A 240 -0.13 14.44 -10.74
C LEU A 240 -1.26 15.27 -10.12
N LEU A 241 -1.52 15.09 -8.84
CA LEU A 241 -2.49 15.87 -8.07
C LEU A 241 -2.13 17.37 -8.07
N GLU A 242 -0.84 17.70 -8.08
CA GLU A 242 -0.37 19.09 -8.18
C GLU A 242 -0.70 19.74 -9.54
N PHE A 243 -0.91 18.93 -10.59
CA PHE A 243 -1.41 19.40 -11.88
C PHE A 243 -2.95 19.42 -11.93
N ALA A 244 -3.61 18.47 -11.26
CA ALA A 244 -5.07 18.38 -11.24
C ALA A 244 -5.73 19.53 -10.46
N ARG A 245 -5.12 20.01 -9.36
CA ARG A 245 -5.65 21.10 -8.53
C ARG A 245 -5.86 22.43 -9.29
N PRO A 246 -4.89 22.96 -10.05
CA PRO A 246 -5.10 24.14 -10.88
C PRO A 246 -6.24 23.99 -11.89
N ILE A 247 -6.39 22.81 -12.49
CA ILE A 247 -7.47 22.51 -13.45
C ILE A 247 -8.83 22.56 -12.75
N GLY A 248 -8.96 21.89 -11.61
CA GLY A 248 -10.18 21.96 -10.79
C GLY A 248 -10.55 23.39 -10.43
N LYS A 249 -9.56 24.19 -10.00
CA LYS A 249 -9.74 25.60 -9.64
C LYS A 249 -10.22 26.44 -10.83
N TYR A 250 -9.72 26.17 -12.03
CA TYR A 250 -10.11 26.86 -13.25
C TYR A 250 -11.55 26.52 -13.69
N VAL A 251 -11.96 25.25 -13.57
CA VAL A 251 -13.26 24.78 -14.09
C VAL A 251 -14.43 25.20 -13.20
N ILE A 252 -14.32 25.05 -11.88
CA ILE A 252 -15.46 25.23 -10.97
C ILE A 252 -15.19 26.22 -9.82
N GLY A 253 -14.01 26.82 -9.79
CA GLY A 253 -13.55 27.64 -8.65
C GLY A 253 -12.89 26.78 -7.57
N SER A 254 -12.62 27.40 -6.41
CA SER A 254 -11.95 26.75 -5.28
C SER A 254 -12.94 26.18 -4.27
N ASN A 255 -12.62 25.01 -3.72
CA ASN A 255 -13.28 24.35 -2.59
C ASN A 255 -14.67 23.77 -2.90
N GLY A 256 -15.06 22.77 -2.10
CA GLY A 256 -16.35 22.10 -2.18
C GLY A 256 -16.33 20.81 -3.01
N LEU A 257 -17.42 20.03 -2.90
CA LEU A 257 -17.52 18.69 -3.48
C LEU A 257 -17.32 18.66 -5.01
N GLY A 258 -17.77 19.71 -5.71
CA GLY A 258 -17.58 19.83 -7.16
C GLY A 258 -16.09 19.96 -7.55
N TYR A 259 -15.34 20.79 -6.82
CA TYR A 259 -13.90 20.95 -7.00
C TYR A 259 -13.18 19.63 -6.71
N ASP A 260 -13.45 19.01 -5.56
CA ASP A 260 -12.81 17.76 -5.16
C ASP A 260 -13.09 16.62 -6.16
N SER A 261 -14.32 16.56 -6.69
CA SER A 261 -14.70 15.58 -7.70
C SER A 261 -13.94 15.77 -9.01
N ILE A 262 -13.81 17.01 -9.48
CA ILE A 262 -13.06 17.32 -10.72
C ILE A 262 -11.58 17.03 -10.54
N VAL A 263 -10.99 17.44 -9.42
CA VAL A 263 -9.58 17.17 -9.11
C VAL A 263 -9.33 15.66 -9.06
N PHE A 264 -10.17 14.89 -8.36
CA PHE A 264 -10.06 13.43 -8.29
C PHE A 264 -10.16 12.77 -9.67
N LEU A 265 -11.17 13.13 -10.47
CA LEU A 265 -11.34 12.55 -11.82
C LEU A 265 -10.17 12.91 -12.73
N THR A 266 -9.69 14.14 -12.66
CA THR A 266 -8.55 14.61 -13.46
C THR A 266 -7.28 13.86 -13.06
N ASP A 267 -6.99 13.78 -11.77
CA ASP A 267 -5.84 13.03 -11.24
C ASP A 267 -5.91 11.55 -11.64
N LEU A 268 -7.06 10.91 -11.50
CA LEU A 268 -7.25 9.51 -11.87
C LEU A 268 -6.99 9.28 -13.37
N VAL A 269 -7.52 10.15 -14.24
CA VAL A 269 -7.31 10.05 -15.69
C VAL A 269 -5.83 10.25 -16.04
N LEU A 270 -5.19 11.29 -15.48
CA LEU A 270 -3.76 11.55 -15.68
C LEU A 270 -2.92 10.36 -15.21
N ALA A 271 -3.21 9.81 -14.03
CA ALA A 271 -2.50 8.67 -13.46
C ALA A 271 -2.66 7.41 -14.32
N ILE A 272 -3.84 7.16 -14.90
CA ILE A 272 -4.05 6.05 -15.84
C ILE A 272 -3.23 6.25 -17.13
N ILE A 273 -3.23 7.46 -17.70
CA ILE A 273 -2.47 7.78 -18.92
C ILE A 273 -0.96 7.60 -18.68
N VAL A 274 -0.42 8.19 -17.62
CA VAL A 274 1.00 8.09 -17.28
C VAL A 274 1.37 6.64 -16.94
N SER A 275 0.52 5.93 -16.19
CA SER A 275 0.70 4.50 -15.92
C SER A 275 0.80 3.69 -17.22
N TRP A 276 0.01 4.02 -18.23
CA TRP A 276 0.05 3.33 -19.52
C TRP A 276 1.37 3.62 -20.26
N GLY A 277 1.81 4.88 -20.29
CA GLY A 277 3.09 5.27 -20.88
C GLY A 277 4.30 4.58 -20.21
N LEU A 278 4.35 4.55 -18.88
CA LEU A 278 5.40 3.86 -18.13
C LEU A 278 5.47 2.36 -18.43
N LYS A 279 4.30 1.73 -18.63
CA LYS A 279 4.20 0.31 -18.95
C LYS A 279 4.73 0.00 -20.36
N ILE A 280 4.35 0.81 -21.35
CA ILE A 280 4.88 0.68 -22.73
C ILE A 280 6.39 0.87 -22.74
N GLY A 281 6.90 1.88 -22.01
CA GLY A 281 8.33 2.11 -21.86
C GLY A 281 9.04 0.86 -21.36
N LYS A 282 8.55 0.27 -20.26
CA LYS A 282 9.10 -0.97 -19.70
C LYS A 282 9.12 -2.13 -20.71
N ASP A 283 8.02 -2.36 -21.42
CA ASP A 283 7.91 -3.47 -22.38
C ASP A 283 8.81 -3.27 -23.61
N SER A 284 9.00 -2.02 -24.03
CA SER A 284 9.93 -1.66 -25.12
C SER A 284 11.40 -1.83 -24.70
N PHE A 285 11.78 -1.41 -23.49
CA PHE A 285 13.12 -1.62 -22.94
C PHE A 285 13.43 -3.11 -22.71
N SER A 286 12.45 -3.89 -22.23
CA SER A 286 12.62 -5.33 -22.01
C SER A 286 12.83 -6.12 -23.31
N LYS A 287 12.30 -5.64 -24.45
CA LYS A 287 12.51 -6.26 -25.77
C LYS A 287 13.84 -5.89 -26.42
N LYS A 288 14.48 -4.80 -25.96
CA LYS A 288 15.78 -4.33 -26.48
C LYS A 288 16.99 -4.88 -25.72
N LEU A 289 16.79 -5.50 -24.55
CA LEU A 289 17.86 -6.18 -23.83
C LEU A 289 18.04 -7.59 -24.43
N PRO A 290 19.23 -7.93 -24.97
CA PRO A 290 19.47 -9.28 -25.44
C PRO A 290 19.29 -10.26 -24.29
N HIS A 291 18.51 -11.32 -24.53
CA HIS A 291 18.44 -12.47 -23.65
C HIS A 291 19.85 -13.07 -23.53
N TYR A 292 20.55 -12.78 -22.45
CA TYR A 292 21.72 -13.58 -22.07
C TYR A 292 21.22 -14.95 -21.63
N SER A 293 21.24 -15.89 -22.58
CA SER A 293 21.21 -17.33 -22.35
C SER A 293 22.36 -17.70 -21.40
N PRO A 294 22.13 -18.43 -20.29
CA PRO A 294 23.19 -18.95 -19.44
C PRO A 294 24.02 -20.07 -20.09
N THR A 295 23.66 -20.50 -21.29
CA THR A 295 24.38 -21.54 -22.04
C THR A 295 24.85 -20.94 -23.35
N GLY A 296 26.11 -20.55 -23.39
CA GLY A 296 26.79 -20.22 -24.63
C GLY A 296 26.93 -21.49 -25.46
N ILE A 297 26.16 -21.57 -26.56
CA ILE A 297 26.54 -22.28 -27.77
C ILE A 297 26.06 -21.40 -28.92
N ILE A 298 27.01 -21.01 -29.75
CA ILE A 298 26.84 -20.30 -31.01
C ILE A 298 26.40 -21.34 -32.05
N GLU A 299 25.29 -21.09 -32.73
CA GLU A 299 25.13 -21.32 -34.17
C GLU A 299 24.27 -20.19 -34.75
#